data_AF-S4A2G4-F1
#
_entry.id   AF-S4A2G4-F1
#
_cell.length_a   1.000
_cell.length_b   1.000
_cell.length_c   1.000
_cell.angle_alpha   90.00
_cell.angle_beta   90.00
_cell.angle_gamma   90.00
#
_symmetry.space_group_name_H-M   'P 1'
#
loop_
_entity.id
_entity.type
_entity.pdbx_description
1 polymer ?
#
loop_
_entity_poly.entity_id
_entity_poly.type
_entity_poly.pdbx_seq_one_letter_code
_entity_poly.pdbx_strand_id
1 'polypeptide(L)'
;MFDLEPVLRDAVVLALPMQPVCQEDCQGLCSECGVRLADDPDHHHDAVDIRWAALQGLAGTIQDGEKDEMSGGAPRSAHADEKQEK
;
A
#
# COMPACT_ATOMS: atom_id res chain seq x y z
N MET A 1 3.83 -42.52 19.16
CA MET A 1 4.54 -41.70 18.17
C MET A 1 4.33 -40.25 18.59
N PHE A 2 5.40 -39.48 18.80
CA PHE A 2 5.30 -38.07 19.17
C PHE A 2 5.27 -37.21 17.91
N ASP A 3 4.41 -36.20 17.90
CA ASP A 3 4.40 -35.18 16.85
C ASP A 3 5.37 -34.05 17.21
N LEU A 4 6.43 -33.93 16.42
CA LEU A 4 7.50 -32.95 16.63
C LEU A 4 7.33 -31.70 15.76
N GLU A 5 6.37 -31.70 14.83
CA GLU A 5 6.15 -30.58 13.91
C GLU A 5 6.00 -29.23 14.65
N PRO A 6 5.22 -29.12 15.75
CA PRO A 6 5.04 -27.84 16.44
C PRO A 6 6.34 -27.33 17.07
N VAL A 7 7.03 -28.20 17.83
CA VAL A 7 8.27 -27.85 18.55
C VAL A 7 9.38 -27.47 17.57
N LEU A 8 9.48 -28.19 16.45
CA LEU A 8 10.47 -27.90 15.42
C LEU A 8 10.16 -26.58 14.71
N ARG A 9 8.89 -26.34 14.33
CA ARG A 9 8.47 -25.09 13.67
C ARG A 9 8.77 -23.88 14.55
N ASP A 10 8.41 -23.94 15.82
CA ASP A 10 8.56 -22.84 16.76
C ASP A 10 10.04 -22.52 17.01
N ALA A 11 10.90 -23.54 17.06
CA ALA A 11 12.35 -23.36 17.23
C ALA A 11 13.03 -22.81 15.97
N VAL A 12 12.62 -23.26 14.78
CA VAL A 12 13.33 -22.96 13.53
C VAL A 12 12.83 -21.67 12.87
N VAL A 13 11.52 -21.47 12.77
CA VAL A 13 10.95 -20.34 12.01
C VAL A 13 11.39 -19.00 12.59
N LEU A 14 11.47 -18.89 13.92
CA LEU A 14 11.90 -17.67 14.59
C LEU A 14 13.42 -17.42 14.48
N ALA A 15 14.20 -18.45 14.15
CA ALA A 15 15.64 -18.35 13.95
C ALA A 15 16.02 -18.06 12.49
N LEU A 16 15.07 -18.19 11.55
CA LEU A 16 15.30 -17.87 10.14
C LEU A 16 15.34 -16.35 9.92
N PRO A 17 16.12 -15.89 8.92
CA PRO A 17 16.08 -14.49 8.51
C PRO A 17 14.68 -14.12 7.99
N MET A 18 14.28 -12.86 8.16
CA MET A 18 12.96 -12.36 7.76
C MET A 18 12.68 -12.49 6.25
N GLN A 19 13.72 -12.53 5.41
CA GLN A 19 13.62 -12.76 3.97
C GLN A 19 14.76 -13.68 3.51
N PRO A 20 14.57 -15.01 3.51
CA PRO A 20 15.57 -15.91 2.97
C PRO A 20 15.68 -15.72 1.45
N VAL A 21 16.88 -15.39 1.01
CA VAL A 21 17.24 -15.27 -0.40
C VAL A 21 18.05 -16.49 -0.85
N CYS A 22 18.07 -16.76 -2.16
CA CYS A 22 18.82 -17.91 -2.71
C CYS A 22 20.35 -17.75 -2.58
N GLN A 23 20.83 -16.51 -2.46
CA GLN A 23 22.25 -16.12 -2.36
C GLN A 23 22.35 -14.67 -1.83
N GLU A 24 23.54 -14.23 -1.42
CA GLU A 24 23.78 -12.91 -0.81
C GLU A 24 23.27 -11.73 -1.68
N ASP A 25 23.54 -11.75 -2.99
CA ASP A 25 23.17 -10.66 -3.91
C ASP A 25 21.85 -10.88 -4.67
N CYS A 26 20.94 -11.69 -4.12
CA CYS A 26 19.70 -12.01 -4.81
C CYS A 26 18.70 -10.84 -4.77
N GLN A 27 18.22 -10.38 -5.93
CA GLN A 27 17.13 -9.39 -6.00
C GLN A 27 15.78 -9.93 -5.49
N GLY A 28 15.65 -11.25 -5.29
CA GLY A 28 14.43 -11.89 -4.79
C GLY A 28 13.37 -12.15 -5.86
N LEU A 29 12.14 -12.37 -5.38
CA LEU A 29 10.97 -12.63 -6.20
C LEU A 29 9.97 -11.48 -6.06
N CYS A 30 9.20 -11.23 -7.13
CA CYS A 30 8.07 -10.31 -7.04
C CYS A 30 7.04 -10.84 -6.03
N SER A 31 6.63 -10.00 -5.07
CA SER A 31 5.67 -10.38 -4.02
C SER A 31 4.26 -10.66 -4.55
N GLU A 32 3.96 -10.23 -5.76
CA GLU A 32 2.64 -10.40 -6.38
C GLU A 32 2.55 -11.62 -7.29
N CYS A 33 3.53 -11.83 -8.17
CA CYS A 33 3.49 -12.89 -9.17
C CYS A 33 4.58 -13.96 -9.02
N GLY A 34 5.60 -13.73 -8.18
CA GLY A 34 6.68 -14.68 -7.92
C GLY A 34 7.76 -14.76 -9.00
N VAL A 35 7.76 -13.87 -10.01
CA VAL A 35 8.85 -13.83 -11.00
C VAL A 35 10.17 -13.44 -10.35
N ARG A 36 11.29 -13.94 -10.90
CA ARG A 36 12.64 -13.58 -10.45
C ARG A 36 12.99 -12.17 -10.94
N LEU A 37 13.21 -11.24 -10.02
CA LEU A 37 13.59 -9.86 -10.35
C LEU A 37 14.98 -9.76 -10.99
N ALA A 38 15.83 -10.77 -10.80
CA ALA A 38 17.12 -10.86 -11.47
C ALA A 38 16.99 -11.00 -13.01
N ASP A 39 15.88 -11.56 -13.49
CA ASP A 39 15.66 -11.79 -14.93
C ASP A 39 14.97 -10.58 -15.60
N ASP A 40 14.28 -9.74 -14.82
CA ASP A 40 13.60 -8.51 -15.26
C ASP A 40 13.65 -7.44 -14.14
N PRO A 41 14.71 -6.61 -14.08
CA PRO A 41 14.92 -5.65 -12.98
C PRO A 41 13.90 -4.51 -12.94
N ASP A 42 13.28 -4.18 -14.08
CA ASP A 42 12.28 -3.12 -14.17
C ASP A 42 10.85 -3.62 -13.88
N HIS A 43 10.72 -4.89 -13.49
CA HIS A 43 9.45 -5.52 -13.18
C HIS A 43 8.80 -4.91 -11.92
N HIS A 44 7.64 -4.30 -12.10
CA HIS A 44 6.83 -3.78 -11.00
C HIS A 44 5.34 -3.95 -11.30
N HIS A 45 4.54 -3.94 -10.24
CA HIS A 45 3.09 -4.00 -10.31
C HIS A 45 2.49 -2.78 -9.62
N ASP A 46 1.94 -1.87 -10.42
CA ASP A 46 1.21 -0.72 -9.90
C ASP A 46 -0.25 -1.08 -9.68
N ALA A 47 -0.54 -1.67 -8.51
CA ALA A 47 -1.90 -1.96 -8.08
C ALA A 47 -2.35 -0.93 -7.04
N VAL A 48 -3.24 -0.02 -7.46
CA VAL A 48 -3.93 0.86 -6.51
C VAL A 48 -5.06 0.08 -5.84
N ASP A 49 -4.96 -0.12 -4.52
CA ASP A 49 -6.02 -0.78 -3.75
C ASP A 49 -7.32 0.04 -3.84
N ILE A 50 -8.41 -0.65 -4.19
CA ILE A 50 -9.73 -0.07 -4.44
C ILE A 50 -10.27 0.72 -3.24
N ARG A 51 -9.86 0.38 -2.01
CA ARG A 51 -10.26 1.12 -0.80
C ARG A 51 -9.76 2.57 -0.83
N TRP A 52 -8.71 2.84 -1.57
CA TRP A 52 -8.14 4.18 -1.76
C TRP A 52 -8.69 4.91 -2.98
N ALA A 53 -9.65 4.35 -3.72
CA ALA A 53 -10.19 4.98 -4.93
C ALA A 53 -10.76 6.39 -4.66
N ALA A 54 -11.37 6.62 -3.50
CA ALA A 54 -11.89 7.92 -3.10
C ALA A 54 -10.80 8.99 -2.91
N LEU A 55 -9.52 8.61 -2.76
CA LEU A 55 -8.40 9.53 -2.58
C LEU A 55 -7.74 9.98 -3.88
N GLN A 56 -8.17 9.50 -5.05
CA GLN A 56 -7.56 9.86 -6.33
C GLN A 56 -7.54 11.38 -6.57
N GLY A 57 -8.58 12.10 -6.12
CA GLY A 57 -8.65 13.56 -6.23
C GLY A 57 -7.65 14.33 -5.35
N LEU A 58 -7.02 13.68 -4.36
CA LEU A 58 -6.06 14.30 -3.45
C LEU A 58 -4.62 14.21 -3.99
N ALA A 59 -4.33 13.32 -4.95
CA ALA A 59 -2.97 13.10 -5.46
C ALA A 59 -2.31 14.37 -6.03
N GLY A 60 -3.09 15.25 -6.67
CA GLY A 60 -2.59 16.52 -7.21
C GLY A 60 -2.38 17.62 -6.16
N THR A 61 -2.90 17.45 -4.94
CA THR A 61 -2.78 18.45 -3.86
C THR A 61 -1.53 18.25 -2.99
N ILE A 62 -0.83 17.12 -3.16
CA ILE A 62 0.36 16.74 -2.38
C ILE A 62 1.65 17.20 -3.07
N GLN A 63 1.58 17.61 -4.33
CA GLN A 63 2.68 18.28 -5.02
C GLN A 63 2.70 19.74 -4.59
N ASP A 64 3.53 20.01 -3.57
CA ASP A 64 4.34 21.22 -3.38
C ASP A 64 4.62 21.37 -1.88
N GLY A 65 5.75 20.80 -1.44
CA GLY A 65 6.39 21.29 -0.23
C GLY A 65 6.84 22.72 -0.47
N GLU A 66 6.43 23.62 0.44
CA GLU A 66 6.85 25.03 0.59
C GLU A 66 5.88 26.12 0.06
N LYS A 67 4.86 26.45 0.88
CA LYS A 67 4.82 27.71 1.66
C LYS A 67 3.56 27.78 2.53
N ASP A 68 3.75 27.69 3.83
CA ASP A 68 2.81 28.17 4.83
C ASP A 68 2.59 29.68 4.63
N GLU A 69 1.46 30.08 4.07
CA GLU A 69 0.98 31.46 4.20
C GLU A 69 -0.53 31.44 4.46
N MET A 70 -0.91 31.87 5.66
CA MET A 70 -2.29 32.05 6.08
C MET A 70 -3.03 33.04 5.17
N SER A 71 -4.22 32.67 4.68
CA SER A 71 -5.37 33.58 4.69
C SER A 71 -6.68 32.84 4.47
N GLY A 72 -7.61 33.08 5.40
CA GLY A 72 -8.92 32.48 5.43
C GLY A 72 -9.89 33.01 4.36
N GLY A 73 -10.97 32.26 4.19
CA GLY A 73 -12.14 32.68 3.41
C GLY A 73 -13.09 31.52 3.17
N ALA A 74 -13.97 31.24 4.13
CA ALA A 74 -15.12 30.36 3.89
C ALA A 74 -16.22 31.14 3.14
N PRO A 75 -16.93 30.51 2.20
CA PRO A 75 -18.30 30.89 1.92
C PRO A 75 -19.27 29.79 2.37
N ARG A 76 -20.04 30.19 3.37
CA ARG A 76 -21.34 29.71 3.77
C ARG A 76 -22.35 29.92 2.63
N SER A 77 -23.19 28.92 2.33
CA SER A 77 -24.65 28.94 2.57
C SER A 77 -25.39 27.96 1.65
N ALA A 78 -26.19 27.11 2.30
CA ALA A 78 -27.24 26.29 1.71
C ALA A 78 -28.40 27.15 1.17
N HIS A 79 -29.07 26.67 0.12
CA HIS A 79 -30.50 26.89 -0.06
C HIS A 79 -31.11 25.62 -0.67
N ALA A 80 -32.02 25.01 0.09
CA ALA A 80 -32.92 23.95 -0.33
C ALA A 80 -34.27 24.60 -0.68
N ASP A 81 -34.83 24.27 -1.84
CA ASP A 81 -36.22 24.57 -2.18
C ASP A 81 -36.87 23.30 -2.72
N GLU A 82 -37.55 22.60 -1.80
CA GLU A 82 -38.58 21.62 -2.06
C GLU A 82 -39.91 22.36 -2.20
N LYS A 83 -40.64 22.16 -3.32
CA LYS A 83 -42.00 22.67 -3.47
C LYS A 83 -42.91 21.63 -4.15
N GLN A 84 -43.47 20.76 -3.31
CA GLN A 84 -44.87 20.36 -3.19
C GLN A 84 -45.74 20.13 -4.46
N GLU A 85 -46.15 18.86 -4.60
CA GLU A 85 -47.42 18.28 -5.10
C GLU A 85 -48.32 19.06 -6.06
N LYS A 86 -48.59 18.43 -7.21
CA LYS A 86 -49.93 17.93 -7.59
C LYS A 86 -49.79 16.62 -8.37
#